data_AF-G9MYH0-F1
#
_entry.id   AF-G9MYH0-F1
#
_cell.length_a   1.000
_cell.length_b   1.000
_cell.length_c   1.000
_cell.angle_alpha   90.00
_cell.angle_beta   90.00
_cell.angle_gamma   90.00
#
_symmetry.space_group_name_H-M   'P 1'
#
loop_
_entity.id
_entity.type
_entity.pdbx_description
1 polymer ?
#
loop_
_entity_poly.entity_id
_entity_poly.type
_entity_poly.pdbx_seq_one_letter_code
_entity_poly.pdbx_strand_id
1 'polypeptide(L)'
;MKVSAAIALLSLGYLQGANAICNSGEVGIGRKQTYQWQGTNNVLVSDHWVIAANNCGDIGLSDKQFKGDPCSAGEAYGTGNGVNQCGSDGTPGFVWTKGGNFHNCYRVDQSCATGPFLYEPIKWCCQRW
;
A
#
# COMPACT_ATOMS: atom_id res chain seq x y z
N MET A 1 -11.31 42.70 28.17
CA MET A 1 -10.64 42.68 26.84
C MET A 1 -9.49 41.69 26.94
N LYS A 2 -9.71 40.42 26.55
CA LYS A 2 -9.30 39.81 25.27
C LYS A 2 -7.82 39.98 24.95
N VAL A 3 -7.05 38.90 25.10
CA VAL A 3 -6.08 38.47 24.08
C VAL A 3 -6.14 36.94 24.01
N SER A 4 -6.90 36.43 23.04
CA SER A 4 -6.86 35.02 22.65
C SER A 4 -5.65 34.82 21.75
N ALA A 5 -4.67 34.02 22.19
CA ALA A 5 -3.63 33.52 21.32
C ALA A 5 -4.25 32.46 20.40
N ALA A 6 -4.60 32.85 19.18
CA ALA A 6 -4.98 31.93 18.13
C ALA A 6 -3.72 31.15 17.71
N ILE A 7 -3.62 29.89 18.13
CA ILE A 7 -2.66 28.94 17.58
C ILE A 7 -3.15 28.63 16.16
N ALA A 8 -2.52 29.26 15.17
CA ALA A 8 -2.70 28.92 13.77
C ALA A 8 -2.08 27.52 13.55
N LEU A 9 -2.93 26.50 13.54
CA LEU A 9 -2.58 25.20 13.01
C LEU A 9 -2.37 25.38 11.50
N LEU A 10 -1.10 25.52 11.10
CA LEU A 10 -0.67 25.33 9.72
C LEU A 10 -0.97 23.88 9.32
N SER A 11 -2.19 23.63 8.86
CA SER A 11 -2.50 22.48 8.03
C SER A 11 -1.82 22.71 6.68
N LEU A 12 -0.51 22.44 6.61
CA LEU A 12 0.13 22.10 5.35
C LEU A 12 -0.59 20.84 4.84
N GLY A 13 -1.60 21.05 3.99
CA GLY A 13 -2.10 20.03 3.11
C GLY A 13 -0.95 19.60 2.23
N TYR A 14 -0.27 18.53 2.62
CA TYR A 14 0.67 17.81 1.77
C TYR A 14 -0.13 17.21 0.61
N LEU A 15 -0.35 18.01 -0.44
CA LEU A 15 -0.68 17.53 -1.77
C LEU A 15 0.58 16.86 -2.32
N GLN A 16 0.93 15.70 -1.78
CA GLN A 16 1.91 14.83 -2.40
C GLN A 16 1.23 14.22 -3.62
N GLY A 17 1.56 14.75 -4.79
CA GLY A 17 1.26 14.08 -6.05
C GLY A 17 1.84 12.68 -5.96
N ALA A 18 0.97 11.68 -5.84
CA ALA A 18 1.40 10.30 -5.80
C ALA A 18 2.05 9.97 -7.14
N ASN A 19 3.38 9.92 -7.17
CA ASN A 19 4.10 9.50 -8.35
C ASN A 19 3.70 8.05 -8.63
N ALA A 20 3.30 7.78 -9.87
CA ALA A 20 2.96 6.42 -10.25
C ALA A 20 4.22 5.54 -10.19
N ILE A 21 4.18 4.48 -9.39
CA ILE A 21 5.26 3.51 -9.26
C ILE A 21 5.15 2.44 -10.33
N CYS A 22 3.93 1.95 -10.57
CA CYS A 22 3.66 0.99 -11.62
C CYS A 22 3.22 1.70 -12.90
N ASN A 23 3.30 1.01 -14.04
CA ASN A 23 2.83 1.58 -15.30
C ASN A 23 1.31 1.78 -15.26
N SER A 24 0.81 2.61 -16.18
CA SER A 24 -0.64 2.79 -16.33
C SER A 24 -1.32 1.45 -16.62
N GLY A 25 -2.37 1.15 -15.86
CA GLY A 25 -3.12 -0.10 -15.97
C GLY A 25 -2.56 -1.27 -15.15
N GLU A 26 -1.45 -1.08 -14.44
CA GLU A 26 -0.90 -2.06 -13.51
C GLU A 26 -1.37 -1.80 -12.07
N VAL A 27 -1.16 -2.80 -11.22
CA VAL A 27 -1.33 -2.68 -9.76
C VAL A 27 -0.02 -2.97 -9.04
N GLY A 28 0.21 -2.27 -7.94
CA GLY A 28 1.33 -2.48 -7.03
C GLY A 28 0.97 -3.44 -5.91
N ILE A 29 1.90 -4.30 -5.52
CA ILE A 29 1.82 -5.15 -4.34
C ILE A 29 2.91 -4.70 -3.38
N GLY A 30 2.50 -4.30 -2.18
CA GLY A 30 3.40 -3.64 -1.23
C GLY A 30 2.97 -3.76 0.21
N ARG A 31 3.72 -3.12 1.10
CA ARG A 31 3.37 -2.98 2.52
C ARG A 31 2.78 -1.62 2.77
N LYS A 32 1.93 -1.51 3.78
CA LYS A 32 1.49 -0.26 4.39
C LYS A 32 1.89 -0.29 5.85
N GLN A 33 2.90 0.52 6.17
CA GLN A 33 3.55 0.57 7.47
C GLN A 33 3.24 1.91 8.14
N THR A 34 2.56 1.84 9.27
CA THR A 34 2.23 3.02 10.07
C THR A 34 3.14 3.08 11.28
N TYR A 35 3.77 4.24 11.48
CA TYR A 35 4.63 4.54 12.60
C TYR A 35 3.98 5.58 13.51
N GLN A 36 4.28 5.50 14.80
CA GLN A 36 3.86 6.50 15.77
C GLN A 36 5.08 7.03 16.52
N TRP A 37 5.16 8.36 16.65
CA TRP A 37 6.16 9.01 17.49
C TRP A 37 5.87 8.73 18.97
N GLN A 38 6.86 8.19 19.68
CA GLN A 38 6.77 7.92 21.13
C GLN A 38 7.77 8.76 21.94
N GLY A 39 8.05 9.99 21.51
CA GLY A 39 8.90 10.93 22.25
C GLY A 39 10.40 10.83 21.93
N THR A 40 10.90 9.63 21.64
CA THR A 40 12.32 9.40 21.30
C THR A 40 12.51 8.81 19.92
N ASN A 41 11.63 7.91 19.50
CA ASN A 41 11.72 7.20 18.23
C ASN A 41 10.34 7.01 17.59
N ASN A 42 10.35 6.76 16.28
CA ASN A 42 9.20 6.24 15.55
C ASN A 42 9.10 4.73 15.78
N VAL A 43 7.94 4.27 16.27
CA VAL A 43 7.66 2.85 16.52
C VAL A 43 6.65 2.36 15.48
N LEU A 44 6.93 1.22 14.85
CA LEU A 44 6.00 0.57 13.93
C LEU A 44 4.80 0.06 14.73
N VAL A 45 3.61 0.59 14.46
CA VAL A 45 2.37 0.22 15.17
C VAL A 45 1.42 -0.63 14.31
N SER A 46 1.59 -0.61 12.99
CA SER A 46 0.77 -1.37 12.06
C SER A 46 1.58 -1.67 10.79
N ASP A 47 1.43 -2.90 10.28
CA ASP A 47 2.12 -3.36 9.09
C ASP A 47 1.29 -4.43 8.37
N HIS A 48 0.84 -4.10 7.16
CA HIS A 48 -0.06 -4.95 6.37
C HIS A 48 0.37 -4.98 4.92
N TRP A 49 0.13 -6.09 4.20
CA TRP A 49 0.23 -6.07 2.75
C TRP A 49 -1.00 -5.43 2.12
N VAL A 50 -0.79 -4.72 1.01
CA VAL A 50 -1.81 -3.98 0.28
C VAL A 50 -1.68 -4.19 -1.22
N ILE A 51 -2.81 -4.10 -1.91
CA ILE A 51 -2.87 -3.95 -3.37
C ILE A 51 -3.12 -2.46 -3.62
N ALA A 52 -2.11 -1.80 -4.18
CA ALA A 52 -2.13 -0.39 -4.53
C ALA A 52 -2.42 -0.20 -6.01
N ALA A 53 -3.06 0.91 -6.33
CA ALA A 53 -3.10 1.47 -7.66
C ALA A 53 -1.69 1.82 -8.13
N ASN A 54 -1.53 1.99 -9.43
CA ASN A 54 -0.28 2.47 -10.01
C ASN A 54 0.20 3.78 -9.36
N ASN A 55 -0.72 4.65 -8.94
CA ASN A 55 -0.48 5.91 -8.24
C ASN A 55 -0.58 5.79 -6.71
N CYS A 56 -0.21 4.66 -6.12
CA CYS A 56 -0.11 4.51 -4.66
C CYS A 56 -1.41 4.58 -3.86
N GLY A 57 -2.57 4.74 -4.51
CA GLY A 57 -3.85 4.67 -3.81
C GLY A 57 -4.19 3.22 -3.46
N ASP A 58 -4.49 2.92 -2.20
CA ASP A 58 -4.95 1.58 -1.82
C ASP A 58 -6.24 1.20 -2.56
N ILE A 59 -6.21 0.12 -3.35
CA ILE A 59 -7.40 -0.44 -4.03
C ILE A 59 -7.94 -1.64 -3.22
N GLY A 60 -7.09 -2.30 -2.46
CA GLY A 60 -7.46 -3.45 -1.66
C GLY A 60 -6.62 -3.62 -0.42
N LEU A 61 -7.30 -3.69 0.71
CA LEU A 61 -6.82 -4.38 1.91
C LEU A 61 -7.42 -5.79 1.82
N SER A 62 -6.63 -6.86 1.91
CA SER A 62 -7.19 -8.22 1.89
C SER A 62 -8.13 -8.40 3.07
N ASP A 63 -9.36 -8.84 2.80
CA ASP A 63 -10.43 -9.04 3.79
C ASP A 63 -10.07 -10.12 4.87
N LYS A 64 -8.96 -10.85 4.67
CA LYS A 64 -8.34 -11.76 5.65
C LYS A 64 -6.88 -11.43 5.97
N GLN A 65 -6.51 -10.14 5.88
CA GLN A 65 -5.29 -9.54 6.42
C GLN A 65 -4.04 -10.40 6.22
N PHE A 66 -3.35 -10.27 5.09
CA PHE A 66 -2.03 -10.83 4.82
C PHE A 66 -1.12 -10.83 6.07
N LYS A 67 -1.10 -11.93 6.84
CA LYS A 67 -0.47 -12.06 8.16
C LYS A 67 1.03 -12.29 8.04
N GLY A 68 1.72 -11.41 7.32
CA GLY A 68 3.18 -11.45 7.13
C GLY A 68 3.63 -11.71 5.70
N ASP A 69 2.80 -12.30 4.85
CA ASP A 69 3.17 -12.71 3.48
C ASP A 69 2.10 -12.25 2.46
N PRO A 70 2.46 -11.63 1.31
CA PRO A 70 1.47 -11.18 0.32
C PRO A 70 0.71 -12.34 -0.31
N CYS A 71 1.09 -13.57 -0.04
CA CYS A 71 0.50 -14.79 -0.59
C CYS A 71 -0.36 -15.51 0.47
N SER A 72 -0.35 -15.00 1.71
CA SER A 72 -0.94 -15.67 2.85
C SER A 72 -2.44 -15.45 3.05
N ALA A 73 -3.10 -14.54 2.31
CA ALA A 73 -4.55 -14.38 2.45
C ALA A 73 -5.28 -13.60 1.33
N GLY A 74 -6.37 -14.19 0.82
CA GLY A 74 -7.52 -13.51 0.20
C GLY A 74 -8.64 -14.52 -0.04
N GLU A 75 -9.91 -14.13 -0.07
CA GLU A 75 -11.07 -15.04 -0.22
C GLU A 75 -10.98 -15.96 -1.45
N ALA A 76 -11.89 -16.94 -1.56
CA ALA A 76 -11.97 -17.77 -2.77
C ALA A 76 -11.99 -16.88 -4.02
N TYR A 77 -11.23 -17.26 -5.04
CA TYR A 77 -11.15 -16.52 -6.30
C TYR A 77 -12.55 -16.10 -6.78
N GLY A 78 -12.72 -14.80 -7.03
CA GLY A 78 -14.01 -14.21 -7.45
C GLY A 78 -14.75 -13.40 -6.38
N THR A 79 -14.27 -13.38 -5.14
CA THR A 79 -14.76 -12.44 -4.11
C THR A 79 -13.63 -11.53 -3.60
N GLY A 80 -13.95 -10.25 -3.43
CA GLY A 80 -13.02 -9.24 -2.90
C GLY A 80 -11.79 -8.97 -3.77
N ASN A 81 -10.66 -8.74 -3.11
CA ASN A 81 -9.34 -8.56 -3.72
C ASN A 81 -8.36 -9.57 -3.10
N GLY A 82 -7.40 -10.07 -3.87
CA GLY A 82 -6.42 -11.01 -3.34
C GLY A 82 -5.25 -11.29 -4.28
N VAL A 83 -4.31 -12.06 -3.74
CA VAL A 83 -3.06 -12.48 -4.39
C VAL A 83 -2.91 -13.98 -4.19
N ASN A 84 -2.45 -14.69 -5.22
CA ASN A 84 -2.23 -16.13 -5.20
C ASN A 84 -1.02 -16.50 -6.08
N GLN A 85 -0.63 -17.78 -6.03
CA GLN A 85 0.38 -18.40 -6.89
C GLN A 85 1.75 -17.73 -6.78
N CYS A 86 2.15 -17.34 -5.57
CA CYS A 86 3.45 -16.71 -5.42
C CYS A 86 4.60 -17.67 -5.66
N GLY A 87 5.65 -17.14 -6.28
CA GLY A 87 6.94 -17.81 -6.40
C GLY A 87 7.60 -18.01 -5.04
N SER A 88 8.65 -18.83 -5.01
CA SER A 88 9.46 -19.09 -3.81
C SER A 88 10.16 -17.85 -3.25
N ASP A 89 10.25 -16.78 -4.03
CA ASP A 89 10.78 -15.47 -3.68
C ASP A 89 9.69 -14.50 -3.16
N GLY A 90 8.44 -14.96 -3.06
CA GLY A 90 7.29 -14.15 -2.67
C GLY A 90 6.71 -13.31 -3.81
N THR A 91 7.23 -13.45 -5.05
CA THR A 91 6.70 -12.72 -6.20
C THR A 91 5.28 -13.19 -6.52
N PRO A 92 4.28 -12.28 -6.55
CA PRO A 92 2.91 -12.64 -6.89
C PRO A 92 2.81 -13.26 -8.28
N GLY A 93 2.17 -14.43 -8.41
CA GLY A 93 1.90 -15.04 -9.72
C GLY A 93 0.58 -14.55 -10.32
N PHE A 94 -0.40 -14.31 -9.46
CA PHE A 94 -1.73 -13.87 -9.85
C PHE A 94 -2.34 -12.92 -8.81
N VAL A 95 -2.95 -11.84 -9.27
CA VAL A 95 -3.65 -10.86 -8.43
C VAL A 95 -5.03 -10.60 -9.02
N TRP A 96 -6.07 -10.63 -8.20
CA TRP A 96 -7.41 -10.22 -8.60
C TRP A 96 -7.89 -9.07 -7.74
N THR A 97 -8.61 -8.17 -8.38
CA THR A 97 -9.31 -7.08 -7.71
C THR A 97 -10.72 -7.00 -8.27
N LYS A 98 -11.58 -6.21 -7.62
CA LYS A 98 -12.89 -5.84 -8.19
C LYS A 98 -12.80 -5.17 -9.57
N GLY A 99 -11.63 -4.59 -9.92
CA GLY A 99 -11.38 -3.93 -11.20
C GLY A 99 -10.78 -4.82 -12.30
N GLY A 100 -10.47 -6.09 -12.00
CA GLY A 100 -9.90 -7.03 -12.97
C GLY A 100 -8.77 -7.88 -12.39
N ASN A 101 -8.16 -8.66 -13.28
CA ASN A 101 -7.11 -9.63 -12.97
C ASN A 101 -5.75 -9.15 -13.49
N PHE A 102 -4.69 -9.54 -12.79
CA PHE A 102 -3.33 -9.12 -13.07
C PHE A 102 -2.35 -10.29 -12.89
N HIS A 103 -1.29 -10.30 -13.70
CA HIS A 103 -0.26 -11.34 -13.77
C HIS A 103 1.10 -10.71 -14.14
N ASN A 104 2.10 -11.53 -14.50
CA ASN A 104 3.43 -11.09 -14.94
C ASN A 104 4.07 -10.07 -13.98
N CYS A 105 4.01 -10.36 -12.68
CA CYS A 105 4.51 -9.42 -11.70
C CYS A 105 6.04 -9.33 -11.74
N TYR A 106 6.55 -8.10 -11.64
CA TYR A 106 7.98 -7.82 -11.64
C TYR A 106 8.35 -6.92 -10.47
N ARG A 107 9.59 -7.07 -9.98
CA ARG A 107 10.08 -6.37 -8.79
C ARG A 107 10.40 -4.91 -9.10
N VAL A 108 10.03 -3.99 -8.20
CA VAL A 108 10.28 -2.55 -8.34
C VAL A 108 10.94 -1.89 -7.12
N ASP A 109 10.69 -2.41 -5.90
CA ASP A 109 11.19 -1.86 -4.62
C ASP A 109 11.19 -0.33 -4.52
N GLN A 110 10.07 0.30 -4.89
CA GLN A 110 9.87 1.74 -4.75
C GLN A 110 8.97 2.03 -3.54
N SER A 111 8.89 3.28 -3.10
CA SER A 111 7.99 3.66 -2.00
C SER A 111 7.08 4.81 -2.37
N CYS A 112 5.83 4.64 -2.01
CA CYS A 112 4.76 5.61 -2.13
C CYS A 112 4.74 6.66 -1.01
N ALA A 113 5.84 6.84 -0.25
CA ALA A 113 5.91 7.60 0.99
C ALA A 113 4.95 8.81 1.07
N THR A 114 3.82 8.60 1.73
CA THR A 114 2.69 9.54 1.82
C THR A 114 2.74 10.45 3.05
N GLY A 115 3.75 10.28 3.92
CA GLY A 115 3.98 11.16 5.06
C GLY A 115 5.08 10.68 6.01
N PRO A 116 5.43 11.47 7.06
CA PRO A 116 6.51 11.14 8.00
C PRO A 116 6.23 9.92 8.89
N PHE A 117 4.98 9.45 8.91
CA PHE A 117 4.51 8.35 9.75
C PHE A 117 3.86 7.21 8.95
N LEU A 118 3.84 7.32 7.63
CA LEU A 118 3.24 6.33 6.74
C LEU A 118 4.23 5.98 5.64
N TYR A 119 4.65 4.71 5.62
CA TYR A 119 5.59 4.19 4.65
C TYR A 119 4.93 3.06 3.85
N GLU A 120 4.89 3.23 2.54
CA GLU A 120 4.16 2.34 1.64
C GLU A 120 5.11 1.77 0.57
N PRO A 121 5.99 0.82 0.92
CA PRO A 121 6.92 0.23 -0.05
C PRO A 121 6.16 -0.72 -0.99
N ILE A 122 6.19 -0.42 -2.28
CA ILE A 122 5.73 -1.28 -3.36
C ILE A 122 6.88 -2.19 -3.76
N LYS A 123 6.64 -3.49 -3.64
CA LYS A 123 7.61 -4.54 -3.92
C LYS A 123 7.52 -5.04 -5.34
N TRP A 124 6.30 -5.20 -5.84
CA TRP A 124 6.05 -5.68 -7.19
C TRP A 124 5.00 -4.84 -7.90
N CYS A 125 5.10 -4.77 -9.23
CA CYS A 125 4.05 -4.29 -10.11
C CYS A 125 3.55 -5.45 -10.95
N CYS A 126 2.23 -5.57 -11.12
CA CYS A 126 1.57 -6.65 -11.84
C CYS A 126 0.78 -6.10 -13.02
N GLN A 127 0.97 -6.70 -14.18
CA GLN A 127 0.35 -6.31 -15.44
C GLN A 127 -1.08 -6.79 -15.52
N ARG A 128 -1.95 -5.99 -16.13
CA ARG A 128 -3.32 -6.42 -16.39
C ARG A 128 -3.35 -7.61 -17.36
N TRP A 129 -4.16 -8.61 -17.03
CA TRP A 129 -4.45 -9.75 -17.90
C TRP A 129 -5.45 -9.36 -19.00
#